data_AF-A0A662RDA0-F1
#
_entry.id   AF-A0A662RDA0-F1
#
_cell.length_a   1.000
_cell.length_b   1.000
_cell.length_c   1.000
_cell.angle_alpha   90.00
_cell.angle_beta   90.00
_cell.angle_gamma   90.00
#
_symmetry.space_group_name_H-M   'P 1'
#
loop_
_entity.id
_entity.type
_entity.pdbx_description
1 polymer ?
#
loop_
_entity_poly.entity_id
_entity_poly.type
_entity_poly.pdbx_seq_one_letter_code
_entity_poly.pdbx_strand_id
1 'polypeptide(L)'
;MILVLSIGGSVIDHDRDRLTEYARILRDLRSDHTVFVVVGGGATARDYIGMARTFDADEAFCDLLGIAVTRLNARLLIAALGSAAYPVPPETQEDASIASLSGRIVVMGGTIPGHTTDAVAAILAEYVHADLLIDATSTDGIYTKDPKKHPDAVKLDELSPARLVEI
;
A
#
# COMPACT_ATOMS: atom_id res chain seq x y z
N MET A 1 -15.62 12.15 0.59
CA MET A 1 -15.45 10.74 0.23
C MET A 1 -14.37 10.13 1.10
N ILE A 2 -14.43 8.82 1.32
CA ILE A 2 -13.40 8.02 1.97
C ILE A 2 -12.60 7.32 0.87
N LEU A 3 -11.31 7.61 0.80
CA LEU A 3 -10.39 7.06 -0.18
C LEU A 3 -9.38 6.15 0.53
N VAL A 4 -9.16 4.96 -0.03
CA VAL A 4 -8.05 4.08 0.35
C VAL A 4 -7.10 3.94 -0.82
N LEU A 5 -5.81 4.17 -0.58
CA LEU A 5 -4.78 4.06 -1.59
C LEU A 5 -3.80 2.94 -1.19
N SER A 6 -3.62 1.93 -2.04
CA SER A 6 -2.47 1.03 -1.97
C SER A 6 -1.33 1.65 -2.76
N ILE A 7 -0.18 1.88 -2.14
CA ILE A 7 1.03 2.33 -2.82
C ILE A 7 2.03 1.19 -2.79
N GLY A 8 2.24 0.56 -3.95
CA GLY A 8 3.13 -0.57 -4.08
C GLY A 8 4.55 -0.26 -3.61
N GLY A 9 5.24 -1.26 -3.06
CA GLY A 9 6.56 -1.03 -2.48
C GLY A 9 7.65 -0.66 -3.50
N SER A 10 7.45 -0.95 -4.79
CA SER A 10 8.32 -0.43 -5.87
C SER A 10 8.15 1.06 -6.13
N VAL A 11 7.06 1.64 -5.63
CA VAL A 11 6.67 3.03 -5.81
C VAL A 11 7.23 3.87 -4.65
N ILE A 12 7.27 3.32 -3.44
CA ILE A 12 8.00 3.86 -2.29
C ILE A 12 9.48 3.48 -2.40
N ASP A 13 10.19 4.12 -3.32
CA ASP A 13 11.66 4.10 -3.31
C ASP A 13 12.16 5.15 -2.32
N HIS A 14 13.42 5.04 -1.86
CA HIS A 14 14.09 6.05 -1.03
C HIS A 14 14.46 7.31 -1.85
N ASP A 15 13.60 7.67 -2.80
CA ASP A 15 13.69 8.83 -3.67
C ASP A 15 12.93 10.00 -3.04
N ARG A 16 13.69 11.02 -2.63
CA ARG A 16 13.16 12.22 -1.98
C ARG A 16 12.16 12.97 -2.86
N ASP A 17 12.41 13.07 -4.16
CA ASP A 17 11.60 13.90 -5.05
C ASP A 17 10.24 13.22 -5.28
N ARG A 18 10.24 11.90 -5.49
CA ARG A 18 9.00 11.11 -5.55
C ARG A 18 8.19 11.15 -4.26
N LEU A 19 8.83 10.97 -3.11
CA LEU A 19 8.14 11.05 -1.81
C LEU A 19 7.56 12.45 -1.58
N THR A 20 8.25 13.49 -2.01
CA THR A 20 7.77 14.87 -1.94
C THR A 20 6.55 15.07 -2.84
N GLU A 21 6.57 14.49 -4.04
CA GLU A 21 5.44 14.52 -4.97
C GLU A 21 4.23 13.77 -4.42
N TYR A 22 4.40 12.55 -3.90
CA TYR A 22 3.31 11.80 -3.26
C TYR A 22 2.74 12.55 -2.07
N ALA A 23 3.60 13.11 -1.21
CA ALA A 23 3.15 13.91 -0.08
C ALA A 23 2.34 15.14 -0.53
N ARG A 24 2.69 15.77 -1.66
CA ARG A 24 1.90 16.86 -2.25
C ARG A 24 0.54 16.36 -2.71
N ILE A 25 0.49 15.31 -3.52
CA ILE A 25 -0.78 14.76 -4.06
C ILE A 25 -1.71 14.33 -2.93
N LEU A 26 -1.19 13.65 -1.90
CA LEU A 26 -1.99 13.20 -0.76
C LEU A 26 -2.53 14.38 0.07
N ARG A 27 -1.78 15.47 0.21
CA ARG A 27 -2.27 16.70 0.85
C ARG A 27 -3.40 17.34 0.04
N ASP A 28 -3.27 17.37 -1.28
CA ASP A 28 -4.28 17.91 -2.17
C ASP A 28 -5.58 17.08 -2.04
N LEU A 29 -5.50 15.75 -2.07
CA LEU A 29 -6.65 14.85 -1.87
C LEU A 29 -7.32 15.01 -0.49
N ARG A 30 -6.53 15.21 0.57
CA ARG A 30 -7.04 15.37 1.94
C ARG A 30 -7.96 16.59 2.09
N SER A 31 -7.84 17.61 1.23
CA SER A 31 -8.64 18.83 1.36
C SER A 31 -10.15 18.58 1.32
N ASP A 32 -10.59 17.60 0.52
CA ASP A 32 -12.01 17.27 0.33
C ASP A 32 -12.37 15.83 0.76
N HIS A 33 -11.38 15.03 1.19
CA HIS A 33 -11.53 13.60 1.40
C HIS A 33 -10.86 13.09 2.68
N THR A 34 -11.41 12.02 3.25
CA THR A 34 -10.73 11.21 4.26
C THR A 34 -9.82 10.24 3.53
N VAL A 35 -8.51 10.28 3.81
CA VAL A 35 -7.49 9.55 3.04
C VAL A 35 -6.77 8.55 3.92
N PHE A 36 -6.80 7.29 3.49
CA PHE A 36 -6.00 6.19 4.01
C PHE A 36 -4.99 5.74 2.98
N VAL A 37 -3.79 5.38 3.42
CA VAL A 37 -2.70 4.90 2.58
C VAL A 37 -2.12 3.63 3.19
N VAL A 38 -2.01 2.58 2.39
CA VAL A 38 -1.28 1.34 2.72
C VAL A 38 -0.04 1.29 1.86
N VAL A 39 1.15 1.18 2.46
CA VAL A 39 2.42 1.18 1.71
C VAL A 39 3.08 -0.19 1.69
N GLY A 40 3.57 -0.59 0.51
CA GLY A 40 4.29 -1.85 0.30
C GLY A 40 5.74 -1.84 0.79
N GLY A 41 6.33 -3.03 0.92
CA GLY A 41 7.68 -3.22 1.48
C GLY A 41 8.84 -3.07 0.48
N GLY A 42 8.56 -3.22 -0.81
CA GLY A 42 9.51 -2.88 -1.88
C GLY A 42 10.73 -3.78 -1.97
N ALA A 43 11.83 -3.24 -2.52
CA ALA A 43 13.10 -3.96 -2.62
C ALA A 43 13.65 -4.31 -1.24
N THR A 44 13.57 -3.36 -0.29
CA THR A 44 14.02 -3.56 1.09
C THR A 44 13.36 -4.77 1.74
N ALA A 45 12.04 -4.94 1.62
CA ALA A 45 11.38 -6.12 2.19
C ALA A 45 11.87 -7.42 1.55
N ARG A 46 12.03 -7.42 0.21
CA ARG A 46 12.56 -8.59 -0.52
C ARG A 46 13.98 -8.94 -0.10
N ASP A 47 14.83 -7.95 0.17
CA ASP A 47 16.22 -8.17 0.61
C ASP A 47 16.25 -8.81 2.00
N TYR A 48 15.49 -8.25 2.96
CA TYR A 48 15.40 -8.80 4.32
C TYR A 48 14.81 -10.21 4.34
N ILE A 49 13.73 -10.44 3.61
CA ILE A 49 13.10 -11.76 3.47
C ILE A 49 14.06 -12.75 2.82
N GLY A 50 14.72 -12.34 1.73
CA GLY A 50 15.70 -13.16 1.03
C GLY A 50 16.83 -13.61 1.94
N MET A 51 17.35 -12.69 2.74
CA MET A 51 18.39 -12.99 3.74
C MET A 51 17.88 -13.95 4.82
N ALA A 52 16.69 -13.72 5.37
CA ALA A 52 16.10 -14.61 6.38
C ALA A 52 15.93 -16.05 5.88
N ARG A 53 15.53 -16.22 4.61
CA ARG A 53 15.44 -17.55 3.98
C ARG A 53 16.78 -18.28 3.88
N THR A 54 17.91 -17.57 3.81
CA THR A 54 19.24 -18.22 3.86
C THR A 54 19.59 -18.81 5.22
N PHE A 55 18.83 -18.43 6.26
CA PHE A 55 18.93 -18.97 7.61
C PHE A 55 17.79 -19.95 7.95
N ASP A 56 17.10 -20.49 6.93
CA ASP A 56 15.98 -21.43 7.08
C ASP A 56 14.82 -20.88 7.94
N ALA A 57 14.61 -19.56 7.93
CA ALA A 57 13.46 -18.96 8.60
C ALA A 57 12.14 -19.43 7.97
N ASP A 58 11.13 -19.68 8.81
CA ASP A 58 9.80 -20.02 8.33
C ASP A 58 9.10 -18.82 7.63
N GLU A 59 8.07 -19.12 6.84
CA GLU A 59 7.38 -18.09 6.06
C GLU A 59 6.60 -17.10 6.93
N ALA A 60 6.12 -17.51 8.11
CA ALA A 60 5.46 -16.57 9.03
C ALA A 60 6.46 -15.54 9.57
N PHE A 61 7.69 -15.97 9.87
CA PHE A 61 8.79 -15.07 10.23
C PHE A 61 9.17 -14.14 9.07
N CYS A 62 9.23 -14.66 7.84
CA CYS A 62 9.48 -13.85 6.65
C CYS A 62 8.42 -12.77 6.46
N ASP A 63 7.14 -13.11 6.63
CA ASP A 63 6.05 -12.14 6.56
C ASP A 63 6.16 -11.05 7.63
N LEU A 64 6.55 -11.41 8.87
CA LEU A 64 6.79 -10.43 9.93
C LEU A 64 7.91 -9.44 9.56
N LEU A 65 8.98 -9.90 8.92
CA LEU A 65 10.01 -9.00 8.39
C LEU A 65 9.46 -8.09 7.29
N GLY A 66 8.68 -8.63 6.37
CA GLY A 66 8.00 -7.85 5.33
C GLY A 66 7.11 -6.76 5.92
N ILE A 67 6.29 -7.11 6.92
CA ILE A 67 5.43 -6.18 7.64
C ILE A 67 6.26 -5.10 8.34
N ALA A 68 7.35 -5.47 9.03
CA ALA A 68 8.22 -4.50 9.68
C ALA A 68 8.78 -3.46 8.68
N VAL A 69 9.19 -3.90 7.49
CA VAL A 69 9.67 -3.01 6.44
C VAL A 69 8.56 -2.13 5.88
N THR A 70 7.36 -2.66 5.64
CA THR A 70 6.22 -1.83 5.19
C THR A 70 5.91 -0.71 6.20
N ARG A 71 6.00 -0.98 7.50
CA ARG A 71 5.79 0.03 8.55
C ARG A 71 6.93 1.05 8.61
N LEU A 72 8.16 0.66 8.27
CA LEU A 72 9.28 1.59 8.11
C LEU A 72 9.03 2.56 6.93
N ASN A 73 8.57 2.02 5.80
CA ASN A 73 8.16 2.82 4.64
C ASN A 73 6.99 3.77 5.00
N ALA A 74 6.04 3.32 5.81
CA ALA A 74 4.92 4.15 6.27
C ALA A 74 5.43 5.34 7.08
N ARG A 75 6.39 5.12 7.98
CA ARG A 75 7.02 6.20 8.76
C ARG A 75 7.76 7.20 7.88
N LEU A 76 8.42 6.75 6.82
CA LEU A 76 9.09 7.63 5.87
C LEU A 76 8.10 8.55 5.15
N LEU A 77 6.96 8.00 4.69
CA LEU A 77 5.90 8.80 4.07
C LEU A 77 5.23 9.75 5.07
N ILE A 78 5.00 9.33 6.31
CA ILE A 78 4.52 10.20 7.40
C ILE A 78 5.48 11.38 7.61
N ALA A 79 6.79 11.14 7.61
CA ALA A 79 7.78 12.20 7.73
C ALA A 79 7.70 13.20 6.56
N ALA A 80 7.52 12.71 5.32
CA ALA A 80 7.33 13.56 4.15
C ALA A 80 6.02 14.36 4.19
N LEU A 81 4.95 13.79 4.76
CA LEU A 81 3.65 14.45 4.93
C LEU A 81 3.65 15.50 6.05
N GLY A 82 4.44 15.30 7.10
CA GLY A 82 4.53 16.21 8.24
C GLY A 82 3.21 16.28 9.02
N SER A 83 2.77 17.49 9.38
CA SER A 83 1.55 17.72 10.18
C SER A 83 0.24 17.29 9.51
N ALA A 84 0.29 16.98 8.20
CA ALA A 84 -0.85 16.46 7.47
C ALA A 84 -1.16 14.99 7.77
N ALA A 85 -0.19 14.23 8.30
CA ALA A 85 -0.33 12.80 8.60
C ALA A 85 -0.54 12.53 10.09
N TYR A 86 -1.28 11.46 10.38
CA TYR A 86 -1.32 10.89 11.71
C TYR A 86 0.09 10.33 12.05
N PRO A 87 0.64 10.62 13.24
CA PRO A 87 2.09 10.49 13.49
C PRO A 87 2.60 9.06 13.66
N VAL A 88 1.72 8.06 13.79
CA VAL A 88 2.11 6.67 14.05
C VAL A 88 1.37 5.75 13.09
N PRO A 89 2.05 4.86 12.36
CA PRO A 89 1.36 3.89 11.51
C PRO A 89 0.47 2.96 12.35
N PRO A 90 -0.84 2.90 12.07
CA PRO A 90 -1.72 1.90 12.67
C PRO A 90 -1.28 0.47 12.34
N GLU A 91 -1.52 -0.46 13.27
CA GLU A 91 -1.18 -1.87 13.09
C GLU A 91 -2.38 -2.73 12.71
N THR A 92 -3.58 -2.20 12.89
CA THR A 92 -4.86 -2.84 12.57
C THR A 92 -5.79 -1.87 11.83
N GLN A 93 -6.81 -2.41 11.17
CA GLN A 93 -7.86 -1.61 10.53
C GLN A 93 -8.67 -0.81 11.55
N GLU A 94 -8.87 -1.35 12.75
CA GLU A 94 -9.51 -0.64 13.86
C GLU A 94 -8.70 0.58 14.29
N ASP A 95 -7.39 0.41 14.52
CA ASP A 95 -6.48 1.52 14.85
C ASP A 95 -6.46 2.58 13.74
N ALA A 96 -6.51 2.15 12.47
CA ALA A 96 -6.55 3.06 11.34
C ALA A 96 -7.84 3.88 11.33
N SER A 97 -8.98 3.25 11.57
CA SER A 97 -10.27 3.92 11.72
C SER A 97 -10.25 4.94 12.86
N ILE A 98 -9.72 4.57 14.03
CA ILE A 98 -9.60 5.49 15.17
C ILE A 98 -8.66 6.66 14.84
N ALA A 99 -7.51 6.39 14.22
CA ALA A 99 -6.56 7.41 13.80
C ALA A 99 -7.18 8.43 12.82
N SER A 100 -8.10 7.99 11.96
CA SER A 100 -8.78 8.84 10.99
C SER A 100 -9.62 9.95 11.63
N LEU A 101 -10.09 9.75 12.87
CA LEU A 101 -10.85 10.75 13.64
C LEU A 101 -10.05 12.03 13.91
N SER A 102 -8.71 11.97 13.79
CA SER A 102 -7.85 13.15 13.86
C SER A 102 -7.99 14.11 12.66
N GLY A 103 -8.68 13.68 11.60
CA GLY A 103 -8.80 14.41 10.34
C GLY A 103 -7.49 14.49 9.55
N ARG A 104 -6.48 13.70 9.91
CA ARG A 104 -5.19 13.61 9.23
C ARG A 104 -5.15 12.41 8.29
N ILE A 105 -4.22 12.43 7.33
CA ILE A 105 -3.96 11.29 6.46
C ILE A 105 -3.44 10.13 7.32
N VAL A 106 -4.08 8.97 7.20
CA VAL A 106 -3.66 7.76 7.90
C VAL A 106 -2.77 6.95 6.97
N VAL A 107 -1.54 6.67 7.36
CA VAL A 107 -0.60 5.85 6.59
C VAL A 107 -0.25 4.61 7.41
N MET A 108 -0.46 3.43 6.85
CA MET A 108 -0.16 2.15 7.49
C MET A 108 0.65 1.22 6.58
N GLY A 109 1.20 0.16 7.17
CA GLY A 109 1.85 -0.93 6.44
C GLY A 109 0.99 -2.20 6.49
N GLY A 110 1.64 -3.36 6.46
CA GLY A 110 1.01 -4.65 6.69
C GLY A 110 0.49 -4.82 8.13
N THR A 111 -0.52 -5.67 8.27
CA THR A 111 -1.19 -5.99 9.54
C THR A 111 -0.71 -7.32 10.10
N ILE A 112 -1.06 -8.42 9.42
CA ILE A 112 -0.76 -9.80 9.83
C ILE A 112 -0.10 -10.60 8.70
N PRO A 113 0.63 -11.68 9.01
CA PRO A 113 1.16 -12.61 8.01
C PRO A 113 0.08 -13.22 7.09
N GLY A 114 0.52 -13.66 5.90
CA GLY A 114 -0.32 -14.40 4.95
C GLY A 114 -0.95 -13.59 3.82
N HIS A 115 -0.71 -12.27 3.73
CA HIS A 115 -1.24 -11.45 2.64
C HIS A 115 -0.36 -10.23 2.31
N THR A 116 -0.47 -9.75 1.06
CA THR A 116 0.22 -8.55 0.57
C THR A 116 -0.50 -7.26 0.98
N THR A 117 0.10 -6.11 0.69
CA THR A 117 -0.49 -4.81 1.01
C THR A 117 -1.74 -4.49 0.21
N ASP A 118 -1.95 -5.09 -0.96
CA ASP A 118 -3.17 -4.90 -1.74
C ASP A 118 -4.37 -5.52 -1.03
N ALA A 119 -4.19 -6.70 -0.43
CA ALA A 119 -5.19 -7.32 0.42
C ALA A 119 -5.46 -6.48 1.68
N VAL A 120 -4.41 -5.94 2.32
CA VAL A 120 -4.56 -5.05 3.47
C VAL A 120 -5.37 -3.80 3.10
N ALA A 121 -5.09 -3.20 1.94
CA ALA A 121 -5.82 -2.05 1.43
C ALA A 121 -7.29 -2.38 1.11
N ALA A 122 -7.55 -3.54 0.50
CA ALA A 122 -8.91 -4.02 0.23
C ALA A 122 -9.71 -4.27 1.52
N ILE A 123 -9.11 -4.95 2.50
CA ILE A 123 -9.74 -5.18 3.81
C ILE A 123 -9.98 -3.85 4.54
N LEU A 124 -9.02 -2.91 4.47
CA LEU A 124 -9.21 -1.58 5.05
C LEU A 124 -10.35 -0.84 4.36
N ALA A 125 -10.41 -0.86 3.03
CA ALA A 125 -11.48 -0.23 2.24
C ALA A 125 -12.86 -0.77 2.60
N GLU A 126 -12.99 -2.09 2.77
CA GLU A 126 -14.21 -2.71 3.28
C GLU A 126 -14.52 -2.22 4.70
N TYR A 127 -13.54 -2.26 5.60
CA TYR A 127 -13.70 -1.93 7.02
C TYR A 127 -14.16 -0.48 7.25
N VAL A 128 -13.62 0.47 6.49
CA VAL A 128 -13.97 1.90 6.63
C VAL A 128 -15.09 2.34 5.70
N HIS A 129 -15.71 1.41 4.96
CA HIS A 129 -16.72 1.69 3.94
C HIS A 129 -16.24 2.74 2.92
N ALA A 130 -15.06 2.51 2.35
CA ALA A 130 -14.46 3.43 1.39
C ALA A 130 -15.31 3.57 0.12
N ASP A 131 -15.37 4.79 -0.40
CA ASP A 131 -16.02 5.08 -1.67
C ASP A 131 -15.17 4.61 -2.86
N LEU A 132 -13.84 4.58 -2.69
CA LEU A 132 -12.89 4.18 -3.73
C LEU A 132 -11.61 3.58 -3.14
N LEU A 133 -11.21 2.43 -3.68
CA LEU A 133 -9.88 1.85 -3.52
C LEU A 133 -9.06 2.14 -4.79
N ILE A 134 -7.91 2.78 -4.61
CA ILE A 134 -6.96 3.08 -5.69
C ILE A 134 -5.71 2.25 -5.46
N ASP A 135 -5.37 1.39 -6.41
CA ASP A 135 -4.12 0.61 -6.37
C ASP A 135 -3.06 1.25 -7.29
N ALA A 136 -2.08 1.92 -6.67
CA ALA A 136 -0.96 2.56 -7.35
C ALA A 136 0.21 1.57 -7.45
N THR A 137 0.26 0.85 -8.57
CA THR A 137 1.29 -0.15 -8.88
C THR A 137 2.26 0.32 -9.97
N SER A 138 3.25 -0.52 -10.28
CA SER A 138 4.29 -0.25 -11.30
C SER A 138 3.84 -0.52 -12.74
N THR A 139 2.68 -1.14 -12.91
CA THR A 139 2.01 -1.32 -14.21
C THR A 139 0.90 -0.29 -14.36
N ASP A 140 0.63 0.14 -15.58
CA ASP A 140 -0.34 1.20 -15.87
C ASP A 140 -1.80 0.70 -15.90
N GLY A 141 -2.04 -0.57 -15.59
CA GLY A 141 -3.36 -1.18 -15.47
C GLY A 141 -3.30 -2.69 -15.42
N ILE A 142 -4.48 -3.30 -15.56
CA ILE A 142 -4.65 -4.75 -15.66
C ILE A 142 -4.61 -5.15 -17.13
N TYR A 143 -3.99 -6.30 -17.42
CA TYR A 143 -3.83 -6.83 -18.76
C TYR A 143 -4.43 -8.23 -18.86
N THR A 144 -4.75 -8.67 -20.08
CA THR A 144 -5.22 -10.05 -20.34
C THR A 144 -4.21 -11.14 -19.95
N LYS A 145 -2.94 -10.78 -19.79
CA LYS A 145 -1.80 -11.62 -19.38
C LYS A 145 -0.60 -10.73 -19.10
N ASP A 146 0.47 -11.29 -18.50
CA ASP A 146 1.68 -10.54 -18.15
C ASP A 146 2.32 -9.85 -19.39
N PRO A 147 2.26 -8.50 -19.48
CA PRO A 147 2.75 -7.78 -20.65
C PRO A 147 4.27 -7.82 -20.78
N LYS A 148 5.01 -8.19 -19.73
CA LYS A 148 6.47 -8.38 -19.81
C LYS A 148 6.86 -9.70 -20.47
N LYS A 149 5.96 -10.69 -20.47
CA LYS A 149 6.18 -12.02 -21.03
C LYS A 149 5.48 -12.22 -22.36
N HIS A 150 4.38 -11.50 -22.59
CA HIS A 150 3.49 -11.69 -23.73
C HIS A 150 3.33 -10.38 -24.50
N PRO A 151 3.96 -10.25 -25.69
CA PRO A 151 3.85 -9.04 -26.50
C PRO A 151 2.43 -8.73 -27.00
N ASP A 152 1.54 -9.72 -26.99
CA ASP A 152 0.14 -9.62 -27.38
C ASP A 152 -0.80 -9.42 -26.18
N ALA A 153 -0.27 -9.03 -25.01
CA ALA A 153 -1.08 -8.62 -23.87
C ALA A 153 -1.86 -7.33 -24.18
N VAL A 154 -3.15 -7.32 -23.84
CA VAL A 154 -4.04 -6.18 -24.07
C VAL A 154 -4.46 -5.60 -22.74
N LYS A 155 -4.32 -4.28 -22.60
CA LYS A 155 -4.77 -3.54 -21.41
C LYS A 155 -6.29 -3.53 -21.35
N LEU A 156 -6.83 -3.75 -20.16
CA LEU A 156 -8.26 -3.71 -19.88
C LEU A 156 -8.59 -2.37 -19.21
N ASP A 157 -9.40 -1.54 -19.87
CA ASP A 157 -9.80 -0.23 -19.34
C ASP A 157 -10.83 -0.37 -18.20
N GLU A 158 -11.73 -1.34 -18.31
CA GLU A 158 -12.75 -1.66 -17.31
C GLU A 158 -12.88 -3.17 -17.11
N LEU A 159 -13.17 -3.57 -15.88
CA LEU A 159 -13.29 -4.97 -15.50
C LEU A 159 -14.23 -5.16 -14.31
N SER A 160 -15.03 -6.23 -14.32
CA SER A 160 -15.82 -6.61 -13.16
C SER A 160 -14.96 -7.32 -12.11
N PRO A 161 -15.32 -7.27 -10.81
CA PRO A 161 -14.61 -8.00 -9.76
C PRO A 161 -14.56 -9.52 -10.02
N ALA A 162 -15.66 -10.10 -10.51
CA ALA A 162 -15.70 -11.53 -10.85
C ALA A 162 -14.67 -11.87 -11.93
N ARG A 163 -14.51 -11.01 -12.94
CA ARG A 163 -13.54 -11.22 -13.99
C ARG A 163 -12.10 -11.02 -13.50
N LEU A 164 -11.86 -10.08 -12.58
CA LEU A 164 -10.53 -9.86 -11.98
C LEU A 164 -9.99 -11.11 -11.28
N VAL A 165 -10.87 -11.90 -10.65
CA VAL A 165 -10.49 -13.16 -9.99
C VAL A 165 -10.09 -14.26 -10.97
N GLU A 166 -10.54 -14.18 -12.23
CA GLU A 166 -10.31 -15.22 -13.24
C GLU A 166 -9.02 -15.03 -14.06
N ILE A 167 -8.40 -13.84 -14.06
CA ILE A 167 -7.25 -13.52 -14.94
C ILE A 167 -5.90 -13.80 -14.30
#